data_AF-B9SY54-F1
#
_entry.id   AF-B9SY54-F1
#
_cell.length_a   1.000
_cell.length_b   1.000
_cell.length_c   1.000
_cell.angle_alpha   90.00
_cell.angle_beta   90.00
_cell.angle_gamma   90.00
#
_symmetry.space_group_name_H-M   'P 1'
#
loop_
_entity.id
_entity.type
_entity.pdbx_description
1 polymer ?
#
loop_
_entity_poly.entity_id
_entity_poly.type
_entity_poly.pdbx_seq_one_letter_code
_entity_poly.pdbx_strand_id
1 'polypeptide(L)'
;MSLQVSAIPTYTSTQNVVSTVKRPSFSYHPAIWGDYFLTSVSHSKQIDDSSEQQFEGLKQEVRRIIADIDKNEPCKKLGLIDAVQRLGVAYHFKSEIEHALKKVYHGYNDDENDLNTAALRFRLLR
;
A
#
# COMPACT_ATOMS: atom_id res chain seq x y z
N MET A 1 -2.03 -64.47 -47.82
CA MET A 1 -1.15 -63.42 -48.35
C MET A 1 -1.77 -62.09 -48.01
N SER A 2 -1.07 -61.28 -47.24
CA SER A 2 -1.46 -59.97 -46.72
C SER A 2 -1.33 -58.90 -47.81
N LEU A 3 -2.35 -58.08 -47.99
CA LEU A 3 -2.26 -56.83 -48.76
C LEU A 3 -2.89 -55.72 -47.91
N GLN A 4 -2.04 -54.93 -47.25
CA GLN A 4 -2.44 -53.64 -46.70
C GLN A 4 -2.60 -52.66 -47.85
N VAL A 5 -3.78 -52.07 -47.99
CA VAL A 5 -4.03 -50.94 -48.89
C VAL A 5 -3.93 -49.67 -48.07
N SER A 6 -2.91 -48.87 -48.36
CA SER A 6 -2.69 -47.55 -47.79
C SER A 6 -3.67 -46.54 -48.40
N ALA A 7 -4.49 -45.89 -47.57
CA ALA A 7 -5.33 -44.78 -47.98
C ALA A 7 -4.65 -43.46 -47.58
N ILE A 8 -4.07 -42.76 -48.55
CA ILE A 8 -3.64 -41.37 -48.35
C ILE A 8 -4.80 -40.47 -48.81
N PRO A 9 -5.36 -39.62 -47.95
CA PRO A 9 -6.32 -38.62 -48.38
C PRO A 9 -5.59 -37.48 -49.09
N THR A 10 -6.01 -37.16 -50.31
CA THR A 10 -5.60 -35.95 -51.04
C THR A 10 -6.26 -34.74 -50.39
N TYR A 11 -5.44 -33.89 -49.77
CA TYR A 11 -5.89 -32.61 -49.23
C TYR A 11 -6.13 -31.63 -50.38
N THR A 12 -7.38 -31.36 -50.72
CA THR A 12 -7.75 -30.22 -51.57
C THR A 12 -7.47 -28.93 -50.81
N SER A 13 -6.59 -28.09 -51.37
CA SER A 13 -6.31 -26.75 -50.84
C SER A 13 -7.53 -25.85 -51.05
N THR A 14 -8.32 -25.69 -50.00
CA THR A 14 -9.39 -24.69 -49.93
C THR A 14 -8.74 -23.31 -49.82
N GLN A 15 -8.84 -22.49 -50.86
CA GLN A 15 -8.49 -21.07 -50.77
C GLN A 15 -9.48 -20.40 -49.79
N ASN A 16 -9.03 -20.22 -48.55
CA ASN A 16 -9.74 -19.41 -47.56
C ASN A 16 -9.70 -17.95 -48.02
N VAL A 17 -10.82 -17.44 -48.51
CA VAL A 17 -11.05 -16.00 -48.71
C VAL A 17 -10.99 -15.34 -47.33
N VAL A 18 -9.82 -14.82 -46.96
CA VAL A 18 -9.62 -14.02 -45.75
C VAL A 18 -10.37 -12.71 -45.97
N SER A 19 -11.60 -12.62 -45.47
CA SER A 19 -12.28 -11.33 -45.30
C SER A 19 -11.39 -10.46 -44.41
N THR A 20 -10.79 -9.42 -45.00
CA THR A 20 -9.90 -8.49 -44.31
C THR A 20 -10.73 -7.57 -43.41
N VAL A 21 -11.08 -8.08 -42.22
CA VAL A 21 -11.65 -7.26 -41.15
C VAL A 21 -10.55 -6.29 -40.69
N LYS A 22 -10.65 -5.02 -41.11
CA LYS A 22 -9.75 -3.96 -40.65
C LYS A 22 -10.04 -3.68 -39.17
N ARG A 23 -9.24 -4.26 -38.28
CA ARG A 23 -9.28 -3.93 -36.85
C ARG A 23 -8.77 -2.49 -36.67
N PRO A 24 -9.48 -1.62 -35.93
CA PRO A 24 -8.97 -0.31 -35.58
C PRO A 24 -7.62 -0.43 -34.87
N SER A 25 -6.60 0.26 -35.40
CA SER A 25 -5.28 0.32 -34.78
C SER A 25 -5.23 1.52 -33.84
N PHE A 26 -4.91 1.27 -32.57
CA PHE A 26 -4.70 2.32 -31.57
C PHE A 26 -3.25 2.23 -31.09
N SER A 27 -2.54 3.35 -31.16
CA SER A 27 -1.18 3.46 -30.59
C SER A 27 -1.29 3.80 -29.10
N TYR A 28 -1.23 2.76 -28.26
CA TYR A 28 -1.10 2.95 -26.82
C TYR A 28 0.34 3.31 -26.46
N HIS A 29 0.50 4.14 -25.43
CA HIS A 29 1.82 4.37 -24.86
C HIS A 29 2.35 3.04 -24.27
N PRO A 30 3.63 2.70 -24.48
CA PRO A 30 4.22 1.49 -23.92
C PRO A 30 4.13 1.47 -22.39
N ALA A 31 4.14 0.28 -21.80
CA ALA A 31 4.14 0.13 -20.35
C ALA A 31 5.39 0.78 -19.76
N ILE A 32 5.20 1.71 -18.81
CA ILE A 32 6.28 2.48 -18.16
C ILE A 32 7.32 1.54 -17.52
N TRP A 33 6.86 0.42 -16.98
CA TRP A 33 7.68 -0.49 -16.19
C TRP A 33 8.15 -1.72 -16.95
N GLY A 34 7.62 -1.99 -18.15
CA GLY A 34 7.89 -3.23 -18.89
C GLY A 34 7.86 -4.46 -17.97
N ASP A 35 8.92 -5.24 -18.02
CA ASP A 35 9.09 -6.46 -17.21
C ASP A 35 9.88 -6.22 -15.91
N TYR A 36 10.15 -4.97 -15.53
CA TYR A 36 11.02 -4.61 -14.40
C TYR A 36 10.62 -5.28 -13.08
N PHE A 37 9.32 -5.42 -12.83
CA PHE A 37 8.79 -6.08 -11.63
C PHE A 37 8.54 -7.58 -11.79
N LEU A 38 8.67 -8.15 -12.99
CA LEU A 38 8.46 -9.58 -13.25
C LEU A 38 9.63 -10.42 -12.74
N THR A 39 10.84 -9.88 -12.79
CA THR A 39 11.97 -10.47 -12.07
C THR A 39 11.83 -10.11 -10.60
N SER A 40 11.39 -11.08 -9.79
CA SER A 40 11.51 -10.99 -8.33
C SER A 40 12.97 -10.70 -8.02
N VAL A 41 13.25 -9.46 -7.66
CA VAL A 41 14.52 -9.08 -7.09
C VAL A 41 14.55 -9.74 -5.71
N SER A 42 14.91 -11.01 -5.67
CA SER A 42 15.15 -11.79 -4.45
C SER A 42 16.40 -11.29 -3.71
N HIS A 43 16.71 -9.99 -3.83
CA HIS A 43 17.31 -9.24 -2.74
C HIS A 43 16.24 -9.06 -1.67
N SER A 44 15.75 -10.17 -1.09
CA SER A 44 15.50 -10.15 0.34
C SER A 44 16.87 -9.87 0.93
N LYS A 45 17.20 -8.58 1.09
CA LYS A 45 18.23 -8.17 2.02
C LYS A 45 17.74 -8.81 3.31
N GLN A 46 18.37 -9.92 3.72
CA GLN A 46 18.09 -10.50 5.03
C GLN A 46 18.22 -9.31 5.97
N ILE A 47 17.09 -8.95 6.58
CA ILE A 47 17.09 -7.88 7.56
C ILE A 47 18.01 -8.44 8.64
N ASP A 48 19.16 -7.81 8.79
CA ASP A 48 20.13 -8.21 9.80
C ASP A 48 19.46 -8.14 11.17
N ASP A 49 19.75 -9.08 12.06
CA ASP A 49 19.13 -9.16 13.39
C ASP A 49 19.27 -7.83 14.15
N SER A 50 20.37 -7.11 13.91
CA SER A 50 20.59 -5.76 14.46
C SER A 50 19.55 -4.74 13.98
N SER A 51 19.16 -4.80 12.70
CA SER A 51 18.17 -3.89 12.12
C SER A 51 16.77 -4.17 12.66
N GLU A 52 16.42 -5.45 12.85
CA GLU A 52 15.15 -5.83 13.47
C GLU A 52 15.07 -5.39 14.93
N GLN A 53 16.16 -5.56 15.69
CA GLN A 53 16.23 -5.11 17.08
C GLN A 53 16.12 -3.59 17.20
N GLN A 54 16.77 -2.83 16.31
CA GLN A 54 16.62 -1.37 16.25
C GLN A 54 15.19 -0.96 15.91
N PHE A 55 14.55 -1.66 14.97
CA PHE A 55 13.16 -1.41 14.60
C PHE A 55 12.21 -1.62 15.79
N GLU A 56 12.33 -2.75 16.51
CA GLU A 56 11.48 -2.99 17.68
C GLU A 56 11.77 -1.99 18.81
N GLY A 57 13.02 -1.57 18.99
CA GLY A 57 13.38 -0.51 19.94
C GLY A 57 12.69 0.82 19.63
N LEU A 58 12.81 1.31 18.39
CA LEU A 58 12.16 2.53 17.92
C LEU A 58 10.63 2.44 18.00
N LYS A 59 10.08 1.28 17.64
CA LYS A 59 8.65 1.03 17.74
C LYS A 59 8.15 1.15 19.18
N GLN A 60 8.84 0.56 20.15
CA GLN A 60 8.47 0.71 21.56
C GLN A 60 8.63 2.15 22.06
N GLU A 61 9.66 2.86 21.60
CA GLU A 61 9.85 4.27 21.93
C GLU A 61 8.69 5.14 21.44
N VAL A 62 8.30 5.03 20.17
CA VAL A 62 7.15 5.77 19.62
C VAL A 62 5.87 5.43 20.37
N ARG A 63 5.68 4.15 20.71
CA ARG A 63 4.54 3.66 21.49
C ARG A 63 4.43 4.38 22.85
N ARG A 64 5.56 4.48 23.55
CA ARG A 64 5.68 5.20 24.82
C ARG A 64 5.38 6.69 24.65
N ILE A 65 5.95 7.34 23.63
CA ILE A 65 5.70 8.77 23.38
C ILE A 65 4.19 9.04 23.14
N ILE A 66 3.51 8.21 22.34
CA ILE A 66 2.07 8.35 22.11
C ILE A 66 1.26 8.20 23.42
N ALA A 67 1.67 7.26 24.28
CA ALA A 67 1.03 7.01 25.56
C ALA A 67 1.27 8.13 26.59
N ASP A 68 2.51 8.62 26.69
CA ASP A 68 3.00 9.50 27.76
C ASP A 68 2.69 10.98 27.53
N ILE A 69 2.43 11.44 26.29
CA ILE A 69 2.08 12.85 26.06
C ILE A 69 0.85 13.22 26.89
N ASP A 70 1.06 14.20 27.77
CA ASP A 70 0.07 14.71 28.72
C ASP A 70 -1.20 15.17 28.00
N LYS A 71 -2.33 15.00 28.67
CA LYS A 71 -3.63 15.48 28.20
C LYS A 71 -3.64 17.01 28.05
N ASN A 72 -2.76 17.70 28.79
CA ASN A 72 -2.64 19.15 28.81
C ASN A 72 -1.93 19.73 27.57
N GLU A 73 -1.31 18.90 26.72
CA GLU A 73 -0.67 19.35 25.47
C GLU A 73 -1.28 18.67 24.21
N PRO A 74 -2.57 18.92 23.92
CA PRO A 74 -3.28 18.25 22.82
C PRO A 74 -2.64 18.51 21.46
N CYS A 75 -2.08 19.70 21.21
CA CYS A 75 -1.39 20.06 19.96
C CYS A 75 -0.25 19.09 19.64
N LYS A 76 0.62 18.83 20.62
CA LYS A 76 1.79 17.95 20.45
C LYS A 76 1.35 16.51 20.21
N LYS A 77 0.32 16.06 20.94
CA LYS A 77 -0.23 14.71 20.79
C LYS A 77 -0.82 14.48 19.40
N LEU A 78 -1.62 15.44 18.91
CA LEU A 78 -2.22 15.38 17.58
C LEU A 78 -1.16 15.50 16.48
N GLY A 79 -0.15 16.35 16.67
CA GLY A 79 0.98 16.47 15.74
C GLY A 79 1.77 15.16 15.61
N LEU A 80 2.02 14.46 16.72
CA LEU A 80 2.69 13.16 16.68
C LEU A 80 1.86 12.11 15.93
N ILE A 81 0.56 12.03 16.22
CA ILE A 81 -0.34 11.09 15.52
C ILE A 81 -0.36 11.40 14.02
N ASP A 82 -0.44 12.67 13.64
CA ASP A 82 -0.42 13.08 12.23
C ASP A 82 0.89 12.67 11.54
N ALA A 83 2.03 12.89 12.19
CA ALA A 83 3.33 12.49 11.65
C ALA A 83 3.41 10.97 11.44
N VAL A 84 2.97 10.18 12.43
CA VAL A 84 2.96 8.71 12.36
C VAL A 84 2.06 8.20 11.23
N GLN A 85 0.90 8.83 11.00
CA GLN A 85 0.02 8.51 9.88
C GLN A 85 0.65 8.88 8.52
N ARG A 86 1.23 10.07 8.41
CA ARG A 86 1.86 10.55 7.16
C ARG A 86 3.12 9.79 6.78
N LEU A 87 3.84 9.24 7.76
CA LEU A 87 4.98 8.35 7.54
C LEU A 87 4.57 6.94 7.08
N GLY A 88 3.27 6.60 7.11
CA GLY A 88 2.78 5.29 6.68
C GLY A 88 3.03 4.16 7.69
N VAL A 89 3.43 4.48 8.93
CA VAL A 89 3.77 3.49 9.98
C VAL A 89 2.70 3.36 11.07
N ALA A 90 1.58 4.09 10.94
CA ALA A 90 0.47 4.06 11.90
C ALA A 90 -0.12 2.67 12.16
N TYR A 91 0.03 1.73 11.23
CA TYR A 91 -0.50 0.38 11.38
C TYR A 91 0.12 -0.40 12.56
N HIS A 92 1.30 0.00 13.05
CA HIS A 92 1.92 -0.57 14.25
C HIS A 92 1.32 -0.05 15.56
N PHE A 93 0.59 1.07 15.53
CA PHE A 93 0.18 1.84 16.70
C PHE A 93 -1.33 2.06 16.77
N LYS A 94 -2.13 1.19 16.12
CA LYS A 94 -3.59 1.39 15.99
C LYS A 94 -4.26 1.61 17.35
N SER A 95 -4.01 0.74 18.31
CA SER A 95 -4.63 0.79 19.64
C SER A 95 -4.22 2.04 20.41
N GLU A 96 -2.96 2.45 20.32
CA GLU A 96 -2.41 3.62 20.99
C GLU A 96 -3.01 4.90 20.42
N ILE A 97 -3.12 4.98 19.08
CA ILE A 97 -3.73 6.10 18.37
C ILE A 97 -5.22 6.19 18.71
N GLU A 98 -5.98 5.09 18.63
CA GLU A 98 -7.40 5.08 18.99
C GLU A 98 -7.63 5.54 20.44
N HIS A 99 -6.85 5.02 21.38
CA HIS A 99 -6.94 5.41 22.78
C HIS A 99 -6.57 6.89 22.98
N ALA A 100 -5.54 7.39 22.30
CA ALA A 100 -5.13 8.78 22.34
C ALA A 100 -6.24 9.71 21.80
N LEU A 101 -6.81 9.38 20.64
CA LEU A 101 -7.89 10.15 20.02
C LEU A 101 -9.16 10.14 20.88
N LYS A 102 -9.50 8.99 21.49
CA LYS A 102 -10.62 8.91 22.43
C LYS A 102 -10.43 9.84 23.62
N LYS A 103 -9.23 9.93 24.19
CA LYS A 103 -8.93 10.87 25.28
C LYS A 103 -9.08 12.33 24.84
N VAL A 104 -8.58 12.68 23.66
CA VAL A 104 -8.72 14.04 23.10
C VAL A 104 -10.19 14.38 22.88
N TYR A 105 -11.00 13.43 22.39
CA TYR A 105 -12.43 13.61 22.19
C TYR A 105 -13.15 13.98 23.50
N HIS A 106 -12.94 13.20 24.56
CA HIS A 106 -13.64 13.39 25.85
C HIS A 106 -13.07 14.56 26.69
N GLY A 107 -11.80 14.91 26.53
CA GLY A 107 -11.15 16.00 27.25
C GLY A 107 -11.30 17.37 26.59
N TYR A 108 -12.30 17.56 25.73
CA TYR A 108 -12.49 18.82 25.03
C TYR A 108 -13.02 19.90 25.97
N ASN A 109 -12.21 20.94 26.17
CA ASN A 109 -12.70 22.23 26.58
C ASN A 109 -12.50 23.17 25.39
N ASP A 110 -13.55 23.90 25.04
CA ASP A 110 -13.68 24.71 23.81
C ASP A 110 -12.75 25.94 23.81
N ASP A 111 -12.14 26.25 24.95
CA ASP A 111 -11.80 27.65 25.25
C ASP A 111 -10.42 28.12 24.73
N GLU A 112 -9.48 27.26 24.30
CA GLU A 112 -8.09 27.73 24.04
C GLU A 112 -7.28 26.95 22.97
N ASN A 113 -7.89 26.46 21.88
CA ASN A 113 -7.11 25.81 20.81
C ASN A 113 -6.89 26.73 19.59
N ASP A 114 -5.65 26.82 19.12
CA ASP A 114 -5.33 27.51 17.86
C ASP A 114 -5.98 26.81 16.63
N LEU A 115 -6.07 27.54 15.52
CA LEU A 115 -6.68 27.05 14.27
C LEU A 115 -6.07 25.73 13.79
N ASN A 116 -4.75 25.59 13.89
CA ASN A 116 -4.03 24.40 13.44
C ASN A 116 -4.47 23.18 14.26
N THR A 117 -4.58 23.33 15.57
CA THR A 117 -4.96 22.29 16.52
C THR A 117 -6.41 21.88 16.34
N ALA A 118 -7.31 22.85 16.17
CA ALA A 118 -8.71 22.59 15.88
C ALA A 118 -8.88 21.82 14.56
N ALA A 119 -8.18 22.23 13.50
CA ALA A 119 -8.22 21.56 12.20
C ALA A 119 -7.62 20.15 12.24
N LEU A 120 -6.47 19.98 12.90
CA LEU A 120 -5.82 18.67 13.12
C LEU A 120 -6.75 17.72 13.85
N ARG A 121 -7.33 18.18 14.95
CA ARG A 121 -8.28 17.41 15.76
C ARG A 121 -9.46 16.96 14.93
N PHE A 122 -10.12 17.87 14.21
CA PHE A 122 -11.27 17.55 13.37
C PHE A 122 -10.92 16.49 12.33
N ARG A 123 -9.80 16.66 11.62
CA ARG A 123 -9.37 15.71 10.59
C ARG A 123 -9.01 14.34 11.17
N LEU A 124 -8.37 14.28 12.34
CA LEU A 124 -7.94 13.02 12.93
C LEU A 124 -9.10 12.21 13.56
N LEU A 125 -10.21 12.88 13.89
CA LEU A 125 -11.39 12.23 14.49
C LEU A 125 -12.47 11.81 13.48
N ARG A 126 -12.40 12.27 12.23
CA ARG A 126 -13.32 11.89 11.15
C ARG A 126 -12.69 10.83 10.24
#